data_AF-A0A8C6T8Z0-F1
#
_entry.id   AF-A0A8C6T8Z0-F1
#
_cell.length_a   1.000
_cell.length_b   1.000
_cell.length_c   1.000
_cell.angle_alpha   90.00
_cell.angle_beta   90.00
_cell.angle_gamma   90.00
#
_symmetry.space_group_name_H-M   'P 1'
#
loop_
_entity.id
_entity.type
_entity.pdbx_description
1 polymer ?
#
loop_
_entity_poly.entity_id
_entity_poly.type
_entity_poly.pdbx_seq_one_letter_code
_entity_poly.pdbx_strand_id
1 'polypeptide(L)'
;MLKHLPRVHMETTSFCAQPISSDMDEKAVRFELERRACQSLRKVLQLKLQQRRTREELVNQGIIPPLKSSASFHEHKRSLERARTEDYLKRKIQRRPERAELIRMHILDEASSEVSVQAQQWQLKRARLADNLNDK
;
A
#
# COMPACT_ATOMS: atom_id res chain seq x y z
N MET A 1 18.50 -27.20 8.80
CA MET A 1 18.85 -28.33 7.92
C MET A 1 18.66 -27.87 6.47
N LEU A 2 19.52 -28.29 5.53
CA LEU A 2 19.85 -27.66 4.22
C LEU A 2 20.79 -26.45 4.38
N LYS A 3 22.12 -26.53 4.50
CA LYS A 3 23.16 -27.39 3.88
C LYS A 3 23.17 -27.33 2.34
N HIS A 4 24.04 -26.42 1.86
CA HIS A 4 24.88 -26.50 0.65
C HIS A 4 24.20 -26.67 -0.71
N LEU A 5 24.18 -25.58 -1.50
CA LEU A 5 24.10 -25.67 -2.96
C LEU A 5 25.53 -25.55 -3.54
N PRO A 6 25.92 -26.41 -4.49
CA PRO A 6 27.26 -26.39 -5.05
C PRO A 6 27.44 -25.15 -5.93
N ARG A 7 28.56 -24.46 -5.71
CA ARG A 7 29.06 -23.41 -6.60
C ARG A 7 29.38 -24.06 -7.95
N VAL A 8 28.60 -23.72 -8.97
CA VAL A 8 28.84 -24.23 -10.32
C VAL A 8 30.16 -23.63 -10.82
N HIS A 9 31.17 -24.48 -10.97
CA HIS A 9 32.42 -24.10 -11.62
C HIS A 9 32.15 -24.01 -13.12
N MET A 10 32.18 -22.79 -13.66
CA MET A 10 32.18 -22.58 -15.10
C MET A 10 33.63 -22.69 -15.55
N GLU A 11 33.99 -23.76 -16.25
CA GLU A 11 35.27 -23.86 -16.92
C GLU A 11 35.34 -22.77 -17.99
N THR A 12 36.24 -21.81 -17.81
CA THR A 12 36.70 -20.92 -18.88
C THR A 12 37.47 -21.76 -19.89
N THR A 13 36.74 -22.34 -20.84
CA THR A 13 37.34 -22.96 -22.00
C THR A 13 37.98 -21.89 -22.86
N SER A 14 39.27 -22.11 -23.12
CA SER A 14 40.16 -21.33 -23.96
C SER A 14 39.51 -20.98 -25.30
N PHE A 15 39.46 -19.68 -25.58
CA PHE A 15 38.95 -19.10 -26.81
C PHE A 15 39.98 -19.34 -27.93
N CYS A 16 39.87 -20.46 -28.64
CA CYS A 16 40.57 -20.67 -29.90
C CYS A 16 39.76 -20.00 -31.02
N ALA A 17 40.09 -18.75 -31.36
CA ALA A 17 39.54 -18.09 -32.53
C ALA A 17 40.22 -18.65 -33.79
N GLN A 18 39.45 -19.38 -34.60
CA GLN A 18 39.87 -19.80 -35.94
C GLN A 18 39.44 -18.77 -37.01
N PRO A 19 40.18 -18.66 -38.13
CA PRO A 19 40.06 -17.55 -39.06
C PRO A 19 38.80 -17.64 -39.91
N ILE A 20 38.22 -16.47 -40.15
CA ILE A 20 36.93 -16.21 -40.79
C ILE A 20 36.97 -16.64 -42.27
N SER A 21 35.99 -17.45 -42.67
CA SER A 21 35.58 -17.64 -44.06
C SER A 21 34.07 -17.47 -44.18
N SER A 22 33.67 -16.59 -45.10
CA SER A 22 32.32 -16.29 -45.61
C SER A 22 31.41 -15.33 -44.83
N ASP A 23 31.22 -14.14 -45.41
CA ASP A 23 30.39 -13.00 -44.99
C ASP A 23 28.85 -13.25 -45.00
N MET A 24 28.38 -14.48 -44.75
CA MET A 24 26.94 -14.80 -44.74
C MET A 24 26.42 -15.37 -43.41
N ASP A 25 27.29 -15.60 -42.42
CA ASP A 25 26.92 -16.29 -41.16
C ASP A 25 26.78 -15.38 -39.92
N GLU A 26 27.31 -14.15 -39.90
CA GLU A 26 27.14 -13.25 -38.75
C GLU A 26 25.67 -12.84 -38.54
N LYS A 27 24.94 -12.63 -39.65
CA LYS A 27 23.51 -12.31 -39.60
C LYS A 27 22.69 -13.49 -39.05
N ALA A 28 23.06 -14.73 -39.38
CA ALA A 28 22.39 -15.92 -38.90
C ALA A 28 22.65 -16.15 -37.39
N VAL A 29 23.89 -15.97 -36.94
CA VAL A 29 24.26 -16.03 -35.51
C VAL A 29 23.51 -14.97 -34.71
N ARG A 30 23.45 -13.73 -35.23
CA ARG A 30 22.67 -12.65 -34.63
C ARG A 30 21.19 -13.00 -34.51
N PHE A 31 20.60 -13.52 -35.59
CA PHE A 31 19.18 -13.91 -35.61
C PHE A 31 18.87 -15.03 -34.60
N GLU A 32 19.76 -16.02 -34.47
CA GLU A 32 19.61 -17.11 -33.49
C GLU A 32 19.73 -16.59 -32.04
N LEU A 33 20.63 -15.65 -31.78
CA LEU A 33 20.77 -15.00 -30.48
C LEU A 33 19.51 -14.19 -30.12
N GLU A 34 18.99 -13.42 -31.08
CA GLU A 34 17.74 -12.67 -30.95
C GLU A 34 16.56 -13.61 -30.69
N ARG A 35 16.48 -14.75 -31.40
CA ARG A 35 15.46 -15.78 -31.18
C ARG A 35 15.51 -16.34 -29.76
N ARG A 36 16.71 -16.66 -29.26
CA ARG A 36 16.90 -17.16 -27.88
C ARG A 36 16.54 -16.08 -26.84
N ALA A 37 16.88 -14.83 -27.09
CA ALA A 37 16.51 -13.70 -26.24
C ALA A 37 14.99 -13.48 -26.20
N CYS A 38 14.30 -13.56 -27.34
CA CYS A 38 12.84 -13.50 -27.39
C CYS A 38 12.19 -14.64 -26.61
N GLN A 39 12.74 -15.85 -26.69
CA GLN A 39 12.25 -17.01 -25.93
C GLN A 39 12.46 -16.84 -24.42
N SER A 40 13.62 -16.33 -24.00
CA SER A 40 13.88 -16.07 -22.57
C SER A 40 12.98 -14.96 -22.04
N LEU A 41 12.80 -13.87 -22.80
CA LEU A 41 11.89 -12.77 -22.45
C LEU A 41 10.44 -13.25 -22.34
N ARG A 42 9.99 -14.12 -23.26
CA ARG A 42 8.64 -14.72 -23.20
C ARG A 42 8.44 -15.52 -21.91
N LYS A 43 9.43 -16.31 -21.48
CA LYS A 43 9.38 -17.07 -20.22
C LYS A 43 9.30 -16.15 -19.00
N VAL A 44 10.12 -15.10 -18.95
CA VAL A 44 10.11 -14.13 -17.85
C VAL A 44 8.77 -13.37 -17.79
N LEU A 45 8.25 -12.93 -18.94
CA LEU A 45 6.97 -12.24 -19.02
C LEU A 45 5.83 -13.10 -18.51
N GLN A 46 5.79 -14.38 -18.90
CA GLN A 46 4.78 -15.32 -18.42
C GLN A 46 4.79 -15.42 -16.89
N LEU A 47 5.96 -15.55 -16.26
CA LEU A 47 6.10 -15.58 -14.81
C LEU A 47 5.64 -14.27 -14.16
N LYS A 48 6.02 -13.12 -14.72
CA LYS A 48 5.63 -11.79 -14.20
C LYS A 48 4.13 -11.56 -14.30
N LEU A 49 3.48 -12.04 -15.36
CA LEU A 49 2.03 -11.94 -15.52
C LEU A 49 1.27 -12.86 -14.56
N GLN A 50 1.83 -14.01 -14.19
CA GLN A 50 1.25 -14.90 -13.17
C GLN A 50 1.40 -14.33 -11.75
N GLN A 51 2.54 -13.70 -11.47
CA GLN A 51 2.83 -13.08 -10.16
C GLN A 51 2.19 -11.69 -9.98
N ARG A 52 1.46 -11.18 -10.98
CA ARG A 52 0.87 -9.84 -10.90
C ARG A 52 -0.31 -9.83 -9.92
N ARG A 53 -0.43 -8.72 -9.19
CA ARG A 53 -1.61 -8.43 -8.35
C ARG A 53 -2.85 -8.19 -9.20
N THR A 54 -4.02 -8.46 -8.63
CA THR A 54 -5.28 -8.13 -9.30
C THR A 54 -5.44 -6.61 -9.40
N ARG A 55 -6.21 -6.14 -10.38
CA ARG A 55 -6.45 -4.71 -10.51
C ARG A 55 -7.17 -4.14 -9.29
N GLU A 56 -8.10 -4.89 -8.71
CA GLU A 56 -8.86 -4.48 -7.53
C GLU A 56 -7.95 -4.26 -6.32
N GLU A 57 -6.98 -5.16 -6.08
CA GLU A 57 -5.94 -4.97 -5.07
C GLU A 57 -5.14 -3.68 -5.29
N LEU A 58 -4.77 -3.38 -6.54
CA LEU A 58 -4.01 -2.17 -6.86
C LEU A 58 -4.84 -0.89 -6.64
N VAL A 59 -6.15 -0.93 -6.87
CA VAL A 59 -7.07 0.18 -6.56
C VAL A 59 -7.21 0.35 -5.04
N ASN A 60 -7.38 -0.76 -4.30
CA ASN A 60 -7.51 -0.75 -2.84
C ASN A 60 -6.23 -0.22 -2.16
N GLN A 61 -5.06 -0.50 -2.72
CA GLN A 61 -3.78 0.04 -2.28
C GLN A 61 -3.51 1.49 -2.75
N GLY A 62 -4.41 2.06 -3.56
CA GLY A 62 -4.28 3.43 -4.06
C GLY A 62 -3.22 3.64 -5.15
N ILE A 63 -2.76 2.56 -5.82
CA ILE A 63 -1.75 2.62 -6.88
C ILE A 63 -2.38 3.05 -8.21
N ILE A 64 -3.54 2.49 -8.56
CA ILE A 64 -4.25 2.75 -9.83
C ILE A 64 -5.60 3.42 -9.54
N PRO A 65 -6.07 4.37 -10.39
CA PRO A 65 -7.40 4.94 -10.27
C PRO A 65 -8.55 3.92 -10.32
N PRO A 66 -9.67 4.16 -9.60
CA PRO A 66 -10.84 3.30 -9.65
C PRO A 66 -11.46 3.19 -11.05
N LEU A 67 -11.98 2.01 -11.37
CA LEU A 67 -12.65 1.66 -12.62
C LEU A 67 -13.81 2.57 -13.04
N LYS A 68 -14.53 3.10 -12.04
CA LYS A 68 -15.71 3.95 -12.26
C LYS A 68 -15.34 5.38 -12.70
N SER A 69 -14.06 5.73 -12.67
CA SER A 69 -13.57 7.04 -13.09
C SER A 69 -12.85 6.88 -14.44
N SER A 70 -13.14 7.76 -15.39
CA SER A 70 -12.36 7.83 -16.63
C SER A 70 -10.91 8.22 -16.33
N ALA A 71 -9.96 7.64 -17.05
CA ALA A 71 -8.53 7.85 -16.81
C ALA A 71 -8.11 9.33 -16.99
N SER A 72 -8.72 10.02 -17.96
CA SER A 72 -8.42 11.43 -18.27
C SER A 72 -8.90 12.43 -17.22
N PHE A 73 -10.00 12.13 -16.52
CA PHE A 73 -10.63 13.06 -15.56
C PHE A 73 -10.34 12.72 -14.10
N HIS A 74 -9.47 11.75 -13.82
CA HIS A 74 -9.15 11.34 -12.46
C HIS A 74 -8.59 12.48 -11.61
N GLU A 75 -7.71 13.31 -12.18
CA GLU A 75 -7.12 14.45 -11.46
C GLU A 75 -8.17 15.52 -11.12
N HIS A 76 -9.00 15.89 -12.09
CA HIS A 76 -10.10 16.84 -11.90
C HIS A 76 -11.06 16.36 -10.81
N LYS A 77 -11.45 15.08 -10.84
CA LYS A 77 -12.30 14.48 -9.81
C LYS A 77 -11.62 14.50 -8.44
N ARG A 78 -10.34 14.13 -8.36
CA ARG A 78 -9.58 14.18 -7.09
C ARG A 78 -9.52 15.60 -6.53
N SER A 79 -9.26 16.58 -7.38
CA SER A 79 -9.23 18.00 -7.00
C SER A 79 -10.58 18.46 -6.47
N LEU A 80 -11.67 18.09 -7.15
CA LEU A 80 -13.02 18.42 -6.71
C LEU A 80 -13.37 17.78 -5.35
N GLU A 81 -13.07 16.50 -5.15
CA GLU A 81 -13.29 15.84 -3.85
C GLU A 81 -12.43 16.44 -2.74
N ARG A 82 -11.21 16.88 -3.07
CA ARG A 82 -10.35 17.60 -2.14
C ARG A 82 -10.96 18.96 -1.77
N ALA A 83 -11.36 19.77 -2.74
CA ALA A 83 -11.99 21.07 -2.46
C ALA A 83 -13.27 20.92 -1.62
N ARG A 84 -14.10 19.90 -1.91
CA ARG A 84 -15.30 19.58 -1.11
C ARG A 84 -14.96 19.27 0.34
N THR A 85 -13.94 18.44 0.58
CA THR A 85 -13.51 18.10 1.95
C THR A 85 -12.87 19.28 2.66
N GLU A 86 -12.08 20.10 1.96
CA GLU A 86 -11.51 21.34 2.49
C GLU A 86 -12.59 22.32 2.94
N ASP A 87 -13.60 22.59 2.10
CA ASP A 87 -14.69 23.51 2.43
C ASP A 87 -15.57 22.97 3.55
N TYR A 88 -15.84 21.65 3.55
CA TYR A 88 -16.55 20.99 4.62
C TYR A 88 -15.81 21.13 5.97
N LEU A 89 -14.50 20.88 5.97
CA LEU A 89 -13.68 20.97 7.18
C LEU A 89 -13.53 22.41 7.66
N LYS A 90 -13.33 23.39 6.77
CA LYS A 90 -13.31 24.82 7.12
C LYS A 90 -14.56 25.21 7.92
N ARG A 91 -15.75 24.84 7.42
CA ARG A 91 -17.02 25.09 8.09
C ARG A 91 -17.15 24.34 9.42
N LYS A 92 -16.69 23.08 9.51
CA LYS A 92 -16.72 22.29 10.75
C LYS A 92 -15.79 22.84 11.82
N ILE A 93 -14.62 23.33 11.45
CA ILE A 93 -13.64 23.94 12.35
C ILE A 93 -14.19 25.27 12.90
N GLN A 94 -14.79 26.10 12.04
CA GLN A 94 -15.40 27.37 12.47
C GLN A 94 -16.54 27.19 13.48
N ARG A 95 -17.31 26.11 13.36
CA ARG A 95 -18.42 25.79 14.25
C ARG A 95 -18.07 24.72 15.29
N ARG A 96 -16.78 24.58 15.62
CA ARG A 96 -16.32 23.57 16.59
C ARG A 96 -16.85 23.95 17.99
N PRO A 97 -17.61 23.07 18.66
CA PRO A 97 -18.05 23.30 20.03
C PRO A 97 -16.87 23.38 21.01
N GLU A 98 -17.01 24.23 22.01
CA GLU A 98 -16.06 24.32 23.11
C GLU A 98 -16.14 23.10 24.02
N ARG A 99 -15.04 22.78 24.73
CA ARG A 99 -15.01 21.64 25.66
C ARG A 99 -16.12 21.73 26.72
N ALA A 100 -16.38 22.93 27.24
CA ALA A 100 -17.42 23.16 28.23
C ALA A 100 -18.83 22.84 27.70
N GLU A 101 -19.10 23.11 26.42
CA GLU A 101 -20.38 22.76 25.79
C GLU A 101 -20.54 21.24 25.67
N LEU A 102 -19.47 20.52 25.30
CA LEU A 102 -19.48 19.06 25.24
C LEU A 102 -19.69 18.41 26.62
N ILE A 103 -19.16 19.02 27.68
CA ILE A 103 -19.38 18.59 29.08
C ILE A 103 -20.83 18.82 29.49
N ARG A 104 -21.38 20.01 29.20
CA ARG A 104 -22.79 20.33 29.47
C ARG A 104 -23.75 19.37 28.77
N MET A 105 -23.37 18.88 27.60
CA MET A 105 -24.14 17.89 26.84
C MET A 105 -23.87 16.44 27.27
N HIS A 106 -23.05 16.21 28.29
CA HIS A 106 -22.61 14.88 28.76
C HIS A 106 -21.95 14.01 27.67
N ILE A 107 -21.25 14.63 26.72
CA ILE A 107 -20.42 13.95 25.72
C ILE A 107 -19.01 13.72 26.27
N LEU A 108 -18.46 14.70 26.98
CA LEU A 108 -17.17 14.62 27.67
C LEU A 108 -17.36 14.66 29.19
N ASP A 109 -16.45 14.04 29.92
CA ASP A 109 -16.44 14.14 31.38
C ASP A 109 -15.88 15.49 31.86
N GLU A 110 -16.39 15.95 33.00
CA GLU A 110 -15.93 17.18 33.66
C GLU A 110 -14.47 17.11 34.09
N ALA A 111 -14.01 15.92 34.51
CA ALA A 111 -12.65 15.73 35.01
C ALA A 111 -11.60 15.95 33.91
N SER A 112 -10.59 16.75 34.23
CA SER A 112 -9.39 16.93 33.40
C SER A 112 -8.40 15.77 33.63
N SER A 113 -8.88 14.53 33.64
CA SER A 113 -8.01 13.36 33.68
C SER A 113 -7.51 13.03 32.28
N GLU A 114 -6.38 12.32 32.20
CA GLU A 114 -5.86 11.81 30.94
C GLU A 114 -6.90 10.91 30.26
N VAL A 115 -7.04 11.05 28.94
CA VAL A 115 -8.03 10.31 28.11
C VAL A 115 -7.89 8.79 28.30
N SER A 116 -6.68 8.30 28.58
CA SER A 116 -6.37 6.90 28.84
C SER A 116 -7.05 6.34 30.11
N VAL A 117 -7.24 7.16 31.15
CA VAL A 117 -7.73 6.73 32.47
C VAL A 117 -9.21 7.06 32.69
N GLN A 118 -9.78 7.95 31.86
CA GLN A 118 -11.14 8.46 31.99
C GLN A 118 -12.20 7.34 32.13
N ALA A 119 -12.11 6.29 31.31
CA ALA A 119 -13.05 5.17 31.36
C ALA A 119 -13.02 4.41 32.70
N GLN A 120 -11.83 4.11 33.23
CA GLN A 120 -11.66 3.45 34.52
C GLN A 120 -12.15 4.33 35.67
N GLN A 121 -11.90 5.64 35.58
CA GLN A 121 -12.37 6.59 36.56
C GLN A 121 -13.91 6.66 36.58
N TRP A 122 -14.57 6.60 35.43
CA TRP A 122 -16.04 6.57 35.36
C TRP A 122 -16.61 5.29 35.97
N GLN A 123 -16.02 4.13 35.67
CA GLN A 123 -16.39 2.85 36.29
C GLN A 123 -16.25 2.91 37.82
N LEU A 124 -15.12 3.44 38.32
CA LEU A 124 -14.87 3.59 39.75
C LEU A 124 -15.86 4.56 40.41
N LYS A 125 -16.18 5.68 39.76
CA LYS A 125 -17.20 6.63 40.24
C LYS A 125 -18.57 5.94 40.36
N ARG A 126 -18.96 5.16 39.35
CA ARG A 126 -20.23 4.41 39.35
C ARG A 126 -20.28 3.35 40.45
N ALA A 127 -19.21 2.56 40.62
CA ALA A 127 -19.12 1.55 41.67
C ALA A 127 -19.25 2.20 43.06
N ARG A 128 -18.46 3.24 43.34
CA ARG A 128 -18.54 3.99 44.60
C ARG A 128 -19.93 4.55 44.86
N LEU A 129 -20.61 5.08 43.83
CA LEU A 129 -21.97 5.59 43.99
C LEU A 129 -22.96 4.47 44.33
N ALA A 130 -22.84 3.30 43.69
CA ALA A 130 -23.68 2.14 43.99
C ALA A 130 -23.47 1.67 45.44
N ASP A 131 -22.22 1.55 45.88
CA ASP A 131 -21.88 1.15 47.24
C ASP A 131 -22.46 2.14 48.27
N ASN A 132 -22.24 3.45 48.07
CA ASN A 132 -22.77 4.50 48.95
C ASN A 132 -24.30 4.57 49.02
N LEU A 133 -24.99 4.11 47.97
CA LEU A 133 -26.46 4.05 47.96
C LEU A 133 -26.98 2.76 48.60
N ASN A 134 -26.18 1.70 48.66
CA ASN A 134 -26.54 0.44 49.29
C ASN A 134 -26.41 0.47 50.82
N ASP A 135 -25.50 1.31 51.35
CA ASP A 135 -25.26 1.47 52.79
C ASP A 135 -26.15 2.54 53.46
N LYS A 136 -27.16 3.07 52.76
CA LYS A 136 -28.18 4.02 53.26
C LYS A 136 -29.54 3.37 53.35
#